data_AF-A0A453L2D3-F1
#
_entry.id   AF-A0A453L2D3-F1
#
_cell.length_a   1.000
_cell.length_b   1.000
_cell.length_c   1.000
_cell.angle_alpha   90.00
_cell.angle_beta   90.00
_cell.angle_gamma   90.00
#
_symmetry.space_group_name_H-M   'P 1'
#
loop_
_entity.id
_entity.type
_entity.pdbx_description
1 polymer ?
#
loop_
_entity_poly.entity_id
_entity_poly.type
_entity_poly.pdbx_seq_one_letter_code
_entity_poly.pdbx_strand_id
1 'polypeptide(L)'
;TAAGRFVPGANLFGYGNGTAKGGAPGARVAAYKVCWRPVNGSECFDADIIAAFDAAIHDGVDVLSVSLGGAPTDYFRDGVAIGSFHAVRNGVTVVTSAGNSGPGAGTVSNTAPWLVTVGASTMDREFPAYLVLGNKKRIKGQSLSPVPLPANKHYRLISSVEAKAEDATVAQAQLCMEGSLDKKKARGKIVVCMRGKNARVEKGEAVHRAGGVGLVLANDEATGNEMIADAHVLPATHITYSDGVALLAYMNSTR
;
A
#
# COMPACT_ATOMS: atom_id res chain seq x y z
N THR A 1 6.16 -1.17 15.39
CA THR A 1 6.28 -2.64 15.23
C THR A 1 7.47 -3.23 15.96
N ALA A 2 8.69 -2.70 15.83
CA ALA A 2 9.87 -3.29 16.48
C ALA A 2 9.85 -3.18 18.01
N ALA A 3 9.81 -1.96 18.56
CA ALA A 3 10.04 -1.70 19.99
C ALA A 3 8.98 -0.77 20.63
N GLY A 4 7.75 -0.77 20.11
CA GLY A 4 6.66 0.03 20.70
C GLY A 4 6.27 -0.48 22.09
N ARG A 5 6.06 0.44 23.04
CA ARG A 5 5.47 0.12 24.34
C ARG A 5 4.02 -0.35 24.20
N PHE A 6 3.49 -0.93 25.28
CA PHE A 6 2.08 -1.29 25.37
C PHE A 6 1.21 -0.03 25.35
N VAL A 7 0.29 0.04 24.38
CA VAL A 7 -0.67 1.14 24.23
C VAL A 7 -2.08 0.54 24.17
N PRO A 8 -2.83 0.57 25.29
CA PRO A 8 -4.21 0.12 25.32
C PRO A 8 -5.14 0.97 24.46
N GLY A 9 -6.17 0.35 23.87
CA GLY A 9 -7.18 1.06 23.07
C GLY A 9 -6.69 1.58 21.72
N ALA A 10 -5.51 1.13 21.27
CA ALA A 10 -4.97 1.49 19.97
C ALA A 10 -5.88 0.96 18.86
N ASN A 11 -6.37 1.85 18.00
CA ASN A 11 -7.25 1.53 16.88
C ASN A 11 -7.13 2.60 15.79
N LEU A 12 -7.53 2.25 14.57
CA LEU A 12 -7.73 3.19 13.48
C LEU A 12 -9.22 3.21 13.12
N PHE A 13 -9.92 4.29 13.45
CA PHE A 13 -11.38 4.41 13.22
C PHE A 13 -12.20 3.25 13.82
N GLY A 14 -11.76 2.69 14.94
CA GLY A 14 -12.33 1.50 15.57
C GLY A 14 -11.80 0.16 15.03
N TYR A 15 -11.14 0.14 13.87
CA TYR A 15 -10.51 -1.05 13.34
C TYR A 15 -9.26 -1.44 14.13
N GLY A 16 -9.10 -2.74 14.34
CA GLY A 16 -7.92 -3.30 15.00
C GLY A 16 -7.82 -2.95 16.49
N ASN A 17 -8.94 -2.58 17.12
CA ASN A 17 -8.98 -2.16 18.51
C ASN A 17 -8.37 -3.23 19.43
N GLY A 18 -7.40 -2.81 20.24
CA GLY A 18 -6.71 -3.67 21.17
C GLY A 18 -5.54 -2.96 21.83
N THR A 19 -4.59 -3.74 22.35
CA THR A 19 -3.34 -3.19 22.88
C THR A 19 -2.25 -3.34 21.84
N ALA A 20 -1.76 -2.23 21.28
CA ALA A 20 -0.61 -2.26 20.38
C ALA A 20 0.68 -2.41 21.19
N LYS A 21 1.61 -3.25 20.71
CA LYS A 21 2.97 -3.36 21.25
C LYS A 21 3.95 -3.78 20.16
N GLY A 22 5.24 -3.57 20.40
CA GLY A 22 6.30 -4.08 19.54
C GLY A 22 6.70 -5.52 19.85
N GLY A 23 7.62 -6.06 19.04
CA GLY A 23 8.31 -7.31 19.34
C GLY A 23 9.08 -7.25 20.66
N ALA A 24 9.80 -6.14 20.90
CA ALA A 24 10.58 -5.89 22.11
C ALA A 24 10.19 -4.56 22.80
N PRO A 25 9.07 -4.51 23.56
CA PRO A 25 8.58 -3.27 24.20
C PRO A 25 9.52 -2.62 25.22
N GLY A 26 10.52 -3.35 25.72
CA GLY A 26 11.54 -2.85 26.65
C GLY A 26 12.83 -2.36 25.99
N ALA A 27 12.97 -2.51 24.67
CA ALA A 27 14.15 -2.05 23.95
C ALA A 27 14.20 -0.52 23.87
N ARG A 28 15.42 0.02 23.79
CA ARG A 28 15.65 1.44 23.48
C ARG A 28 15.56 1.66 21.98
N VAL A 29 15.15 2.87 21.58
CA VAL A 29 15.00 3.22 20.16
C VAL A 29 15.84 4.46 19.87
N ALA A 30 16.74 4.33 18.90
CA ALA A 30 17.40 5.44 18.23
C ALA A 30 16.83 5.56 16.81
N ALA A 31 16.54 6.78 16.36
CA ALA A 31 15.89 7.03 15.08
C ALA A 31 16.81 7.86 14.17
N TYR A 32 17.17 7.28 13.03
CA TYR A 32 18.00 7.92 12.01
C TYR A 32 17.13 8.20 10.79
N LYS A 33 16.83 9.48 10.57
CA LYS A 33 15.92 9.89 9.48
C LYS A 33 16.71 10.07 8.18
N VAL A 34 16.47 9.17 7.23
CA VAL A 34 17.14 9.17 5.91
C VAL A 34 16.18 9.38 4.75
N CYS A 35 14.88 9.31 5.00
CA CYS A 35 13.85 9.50 4.00
C CYS A 35 13.14 10.84 4.22
N TRP A 36 12.92 11.55 3.12
CA TRP A 36 12.35 12.89 3.06
C TRP A 36 11.18 12.93 2.09
N ARG A 37 10.58 14.12 1.93
CA ARG A 37 9.58 14.30 0.88
C ARG A 37 10.23 14.03 -0.49
N PRO A 38 9.50 13.43 -1.44
CA PRO A 38 10.05 13.12 -2.75
C PRO A 38 10.69 14.35 -3.41
N VAL A 39 11.93 14.21 -3.86
CA VAL A 39 12.62 15.15 -4.75
C VAL A 39 12.97 14.37 -6.01
N ASN A 40 12.44 14.79 -7.16
CA ASN A 40 12.61 14.11 -8.45
C ASN A 40 12.26 12.60 -8.42
N GLY A 41 11.25 12.23 -7.62
CA GLY A 41 10.78 10.84 -7.50
C GLY A 41 11.60 9.95 -6.56
N SER A 42 12.62 10.50 -5.88
CA SER A 42 13.38 9.79 -4.83
C SER A 42 13.08 10.37 -3.45
N GLU A 43 12.97 9.49 -2.45
CA GLU A 43 12.67 9.86 -1.06
C GLU A 43 13.85 9.63 -0.12
N CYS A 44 14.67 8.59 -0.36
CA CYS A 44 15.78 8.20 0.50
C CYS A 44 17.05 8.10 -0.34
N PHE A 45 18.02 8.98 -0.12
CA PHE A 45 19.24 9.02 -0.91
C PHE A 45 20.35 8.17 -0.26
N ASP A 46 21.19 7.53 -1.07
CA ASP A 46 22.29 6.67 -0.57
C ASP A 46 23.23 7.42 0.37
N ALA A 47 23.48 8.71 0.13
CA ALA A 47 24.31 9.54 1.00
C ALA A 47 23.75 9.62 2.43
N ASP A 48 22.43 9.83 2.57
CA ASP A 48 21.76 9.90 3.86
C ASP A 48 21.73 8.51 4.53
N ILE A 49 21.50 7.46 3.74
CA ILE A 49 21.48 6.07 4.21
C ILE A 49 22.85 5.68 4.79
N ILE A 50 23.93 5.91 4.05
CA ILE A 50 25.30 5.56 4.50
C ILE A 50 25.67 6.38 5.74
N ALA A 51 25.36 7.68 5.77
CA ALA A 51 25.62 8.53 6.94
C ALA A 51 24.89 8.04 8.19
N ALA A 52 23.65 7.55 8.04
CA ALA A 52 22.90 6.96 9.15
C ALA A 52 23.48 5.62 9.62
N PHE A 53 23.97 4.77 8.72
CA PHE A 53 24.68 3.55 9.13
C PHE A 53 25.94 3.88 9.92
N ASP A 54 26.76 4.82 9.44
CA ASP A 54 27.98 5.24 10.12
C ASP A 54 27.68 5.79 11.54
N ALA A 55 26.69 6.69 11.64
CA ALA A 55 26.24 7.22 12.92
C ALA A 55 25.71 6.12 13.86
N ALA A 56 24.88 5.20 13.35
CA ALA A 56 24.31 4.13 14.16
C ALA A 56 25.37 3.15 14.69
N ILE A 57 26.38 2.84 13.88
CA ILE A 57 27.53 2.03 14.31
C ILE A 57 28.30 2.75 15.41
N HIS A 58 28.61 4.03 15.20
CA HIS A 58 29.32 4.85 16.19
C HIS A 58 28.55 4.96 17.51
N ASP A 59 27.23 5.10 17.45
CA ASP A 59 26.35 5.17 18.62
C ASP A 59 26.18 3.83 19.35
N GLY A 60 26.70 2.73 18.77
CA GLY A 60 26.70 1.41 19.40
C GLY A 60 25.34 0.73 19.43
N VAL A 61 24.54 0.85 18.36
CA VAL A 61 23.25 0.14 18.26
C VAL A 61 23.45 -1.37 18.12
N ASP A 62 22.56 -2.18 18.70
CA ASP A 62 22.66 -3.65 18.63
C ASP A 62 22.05 -4.23 17.34
N VAL A 63 20.96 -3.62 16.86
CA VAL A 63 20.17 -4.08 15.70
C VAL A 63 19.64 -2.88 14.92
N LEU A 64 19.75 -2.95 13.59
CA LEU A 64 19.17 -1.98 12.66
C LEU A 64 17.96 -2.58 11.94
N SER A 65 16.84 -1.85 11.98
CA SER A 65 15.63 -2.18 11.22
C SER A 65 15.48 -1.16 10.08
N VAL A 66 15.70 -1.63 8.84
CA VAL A 66 15.85 -0.79 7.65
C VAL A 66 14.77 -1.17 6.63
N SER A 67 13.59 -0.56 6.76
CA SER A 67 12.44 -0.78 5.86
C SER A 67 12.47 0.15 4.66
N LEU A 68 13.56 0.10 3.90
CA LEU A 68 13.77 0.80 2.63
C LEU A 68 14.59 -0.08 1.69
N GLY A 69 14.65 0.29 0.42
CA GLY A 69 15.44 -0.41 -0.59
C GLY A 69 15.16 0.12 -1.99
N GLY A 70 16.14 -0.03 -2.87
CA GLY A 70 16.04 0.33 -4.29
C GLY A 70 15.87 -0.88 -5.19
N ALA A 71 15.95 -0.65 -6.50
CA ALA A 71 16.11 -1.73 -7.47
C ALA A 71 17.44 -2.47 -7.17
N PRO A 72 17.46 -3.82 -7.26
CA PRO A 72 18.67 -4.58 -6.97
C PRO A 72 19.78 -4.17 -7.94
N THR A 73 20.92 -3.76 -7.40
CA THR A 73 22.12 -3.38 -8.15
C THR A 73 23.35 -4.07 -7.55
N ASP A 74 24.52 -3.87 -8.15
CA ASP A 74 25.77 -4.40 -7.64
C ASP A 74 26.03 -3.87 -6.20
N TYR A 75 26.55 -4.73 -5.31
CA TYR A 75 26.71 -4.41 -3.89
C TYR A 75 27.58 -3.17 -3.64
N PHE A 76 28.56 -2.88 -4.51
CA PHE A 76 29.42 -1.70 -4.39
C PHE A 76 28.75 -0.41 -4.89
N ARG A 77 27.52 -0.50 -5.37
CA ARG A 77 26.70 0.61 -5.88
C ARG A 77 25.38 0.76 -5.14
N ASP A 78 25.20 0.04 -4.04
CA ASP A 78 24.00 0.05 -3.21
C ASP A 78 24.36 0.59 -1.81
N GLY A 79 23.80 1.74 -1.43
CA GLY A 79 24.09 2.37 -0.15
C GLY A 79 23.66 1.54 1.06
N VAL A 80 22.59 0.74 0.92
CA VAL A 80 22.16 -0.22 1.96
C VAL A 80 23.17 -1.36 2.07
N ALA A 81 23.60 -1.93 0.94
CA ALA A 81 24.59 -3.02 0.96
C ALA A 81 25.91 -2.56 1.59
N ILE A 82 26.43 -1.41 1.20
CA ILE A 82 27.68 -0.84 1.74
C ILE A 82 27.53 -0.55 3.23
N GLY A 83 26.52 0.23 3.64
CA GLY A 83 26.33 0.61 5.05
C GLY A 83 26.10 -0.59 5.95
N SER A 84 25.27 -1.55 5.49
CA SER A 84 24.99 -2.76 6.27
C SER A 84 26.19 -3.70 6.39
N PHE A 85 27.07 -3.76 5.40
CA PHE A 85 28.29 -4.56 5.49
C PHE A 85 29.19 -4.07 6.63
N HIS A 86 29.36 -2.75 6.74
CA HIS A 86 30.11 -2.15 7.84
C HIS A 86 29.41 -2.34 9.19
N ALA A 87 28.08 -2.31 9.23
CA ALA A 87 27.31 -2.58 10.44
C ALA A 87 27.54 -4.03 10.93
N VAL A 88 27.38 -5.01 10.04
CA VAL A 88 27.58 -6.44 10.37
C VAL A 88 29.03 -6.72 10.78
N ARG A 89 30.01 -6.09 10.13
CA ARG A 89 31.43 -6.18 10.54
C ARG A 89 31.68 -5.70 11.97
N ASN A 90 30.89 -4.73 12.45
CA ASN A 90 30.96 -4.19 13.81
C ASN A 90 29.98 -4.89 14.78
N GLY A 91 29.44 -6.06 14.40
CA GLY A 91 28.56 -6.85 15.26
C GLY A 91 27.10 -6.39 15.31
N VAL A 92 26.70 -5.44 14.45
CA VAL A 92 25.33 -4.93 14.38
C VAL A 92 24.51 -5.75 13.38
N THR A 93 23.42 -6.38 13.83
CA THR A 93 22.54 -7.15 12.92
C THR A 93 21.64 -6.20 12.12
N VAL A 94 21.52 -6.42 10.81
CA VAL A 94 20.69 -5.56 9.93
C VAL A 94 19.54 -6.36 9.33
N VAL A 95 18.31 -5.89 9.58
CA VAL A 95 17.06 -6.49 9.08
C VAL A 95 16.44 -5.55 8.04
N THR A 96 16.20 -6.06 6.84
CA THR A 96 15.70 -5.29 5.69
C THR A 96 14.42 -5.90 5.12
N SER A 97 13.66 -5.10 4.37
CA SER A 97 12.49 -5.59 3.62
C SER A 97 12.89 -6.11 2.23
N ALA A 98 12.24 -7.18 1.76
CA ALA A 98 12.44 -7.73 0.40
C ALA A 98 11.91 -6.84 -0.74
N GLY A 99 11.15 -5.78 -0.43
CA GLY A 99 10.50 -4.93 -1.42
C GLY A 99 9.09 -5.39 -1.80
N ASN A 100 8.35 -4.53 -2.51
CA ASN A 100 6.92 -4.72 -2.85
C ASN A 100 6.69 -4.84 -4.37
N SER A 101 7.72 -5.17 -5.14
CA SER A 101 7.70 -5.22 -6.61
C SER A 101 7.32 -6.59 -7.18
N GLY A 102 6.92 -7.54 -6.33
CA GLY A 102 6.46 -8.87 -6.73
C GLY A 102 5.18 -8.85 -7.61
N PRO A 103 4.71 -10.01 -8.06
CA PRO A 103 5.15 -11.37 -7.70
C PRO A 103 6.14 -12.03 -8.68
N GLY A 104 6.62 -11.29 -9.70
CA GLY A 104 7.54 -11.83 -10.69
C GLY A 104 8.87 -12.35 -10.08
N ALA A 105 9.51 -13.32 -10.75
CA ALA A 105 10.82 -13.79 -10.35
C ALA A 105 11.87 -12.67 -10.41
N GLY A 106 12.82 -12.65 -9.46
CA GLY A 106 13.91 -11.67 -9.43
C GLY A 106 13.49 -10.24 -9.03
N THR A 107 12.32 -10.07 -8.38
CA THR A 107 11.81 -8.76 -7.93
C THR A 107 12.25 -8.38 -6.51
N VAL A 108 13.04 -9.22 -5.85
CA VAL A 108 13.55 -9.00 -4.49
C VAL A 108 14.64 -7.92 -4.48
N SER A 109 14.56 -7.03 -3.49
CA SER A 109 15.59 -6.03 -3.15
C SER A 109 16.39 -6.48 -1.92
N ASN A 110 17.46 -5.74 -1.59
CA ASN A 110 18.29 -5.99 -0.39
C ASN A 110 18.83 -7.43 -0.36
N THR A 111 19.48 -7.87 -1.43
CA THR A 111 19.90 -9.27 -1.65
C THR A 111 21.28 -9.60 -1.09
N ALA A 112 21.94 -8.64 -0.42
CA ALA A 112 23.29 -8.84 0.09
C ALA A 112 23.32 -9.98 1.13
N PRO A 113 24.30 -10.92 1.06
CA PRO A 113 24.28 -12.14 1.87
C PRO A 113 24.34 -11.95 3.39
N TRP A 114 24.79 -10.79 3.85
CA TRP A 114 24.90 -10.44 5.28
C TRP A 114 23.62 -9.82 5.86
N LEU A 115 22.59 -9.60 5.05
CA LEU A 115 21.32 -9.03 5.46
C LEU A 115 20.31 -10.10 5.87
N VAL A 116 19.48 -9.79 6.85
CA VAL A 116 18.24 -10.53 7.11
C VAL A 116 17.12 -9.89 6.29
N THR A 117 16.87 -10.44 5.10
CA THR A 117 15.88 -9.90 4.15
C THR A 117 14.52 -10.56 4.35
N VAL A 118 13.51 -9.75 4.68
CA VAL A 118 12.19 -10.21 5.15
C VAL A 118 11.13 -10.06 4.06
N GLY A 119 10.49 -11.17 3.69
CA GLY A 119 9.28 -11.20 2.87
C GLY A 119 8.00 -10.99 3.69
N ALA A 120 6.93 -10.54 3.03
CA ALA A 120 5.63 -10.31 3.66
C ALA A 120 4.66 -11.47 3.45
N SER A 121 3.82 -11.73 4.44
CA SER A 121 2.72 -12.70 4.38
C SER A 121 1.50 -12.17 5.14
N THR A 122 0.36 -12.83 5.00
CA THR A 122 -0.89 -12.45 5.65
C THR A 122 -1.00 -13.01 7.07
N MET A 123 -1.94 -12.47 7.85
CA MET A 123 -2.39 -13.04 9.13
C MET A 123 -3.86 -13.47 9.01
N ASP A 124 -4.37 -14.13 10.05
CA ASP A 124 -5.77 -14.57 10.14
C ASP A 124 -6.78 -13.42 10.20
N ARG A 125 -6.40 -12.28 10.77
CA ARG A 125 -7.25 -11.09 10.90
C ARG A 125 -7.43 -10.37 9.57
N GLU A 126 -8.69 -10.16 9.20
CA GLU A 126 -9.10 -9.41 8.01
C GLU A 126 -10.03 -8.24 8.37
N PHE A 127 -10.12 -7.26 7.47
CA PHE A 127 -11.03 -6.11 7.58
C PHE A 127 -12.03 -6.10 6.42
N PRO A 128 -13.10 -6.91 6.50
CA PRO A 128 -14.00 -7.14 5.38
C PRO A 128 -14.84 -5.90 5.04
N ALA A 129 -14.93 -5.58 3.75
CA ALA A 129 -15.80 -4.56 3.20
C ALA A 129 -16.60 -5.15 2.03
N TYR A 130 -17.91 -5.35 2.24
CA TYR A 130 -18.75 -6.05 1.27
C TYR A 130 -19.31 -5.10 0.21
N LEU A 131 -19.12 -5.45 -1.06
CA LEU A 131 -19.87 -4.88 -2.18
C LEU A 131 -21.12 -5.72 -2.42
N VAL A 132 -22.30 -5.10 -2.28
CA VAL A 132 -23.59 -5.76 -2.53
C VAL A 132 -24.17 -5.22 -3.83
N LEU A 133 -24.31 -6.10 -4.82
CA LEU A 133 -24.83 -5.76 -6.14
C LEU A 133 -26.36 -5.78 -6.17
N GLY A 134 -26.96 -5.20 -7.22
CA GLY A 134 -28.41 -5.13 -7.38
C GLY A 134 -29.09 -6.50 -7.49
N ASN A 135 -28.36 -7.51 -7.98
CA ASN A 135 -28.80 -8.91 -8.01
C ASN A 135 -28.60 -9.66 -6.67
N LYS A 136 -28.32 -8.93 -5.58
CA LYS A 136 -28.05 -9.46 -4.22
C LYS A 136 -26.76 -10.29 -4.08
N LYS A 137 -25.94 -10.42 -5.14
CA LYS A 137 -24.61 -11.03 -5.02
C LYS A 137 -23.74 -10.17 -4.12
N ARG A 138 -23.02 -10.81 -3.21
CA ARG A 138 -22.08 -10.18 -2.28
C ARG A 138 -20.66 -10.53 -2.68
N ILE A 139 -19.84 -9.52 -2.90
CA ILE A 139 -18.39 -9.66 -3.10
C ILE A 139 -17.71 -9.24 -1.81
N LYS A 140 -16.86 -10.11 -1.26
CA LYS A 140 -16.08 -9.84 -0.05
C LYS A 140 -14.76 -9.20 -0.47
N GLY A 141 -14.60 -7.90 -0.25
CA GLY A 141 -13.30 -7.23 -0.35
C GLY A 141 -12.77 -6.83 1.03
N GLN A 142 -11.74 -5.99 1.05
CA GLN A 142 -11.15 -5.44 2.28
C GLN A 142 -11.04 -3.91 2.24
N SER A 143 -11.15 -3.26 3.41
CA SER A 143 -10.99 -1.81 3.55
C SER A 143 -10.87 -1.39 5.02
N LEU A 144 -10.23 -0.25 5.26
CA LEU A 144 -10.22 0.47 6.54
C LEU A 144 -10.91 1.84 6.44
N SER A 145 -11.74 2.07 5.40
CA SER A 145 -12.54 3.29 5.29
C SER A 145 -13.43 3.48 6.53
N PRO A 146 -13.39 4.66 7.20
CA PRO A 146 -14.08 4.87 8.47
C PRO A 146 -15.61 4.88 8.37
N VAL A 147 -16.13 5.27 7.20
CA VAL A 147 -17.56 5.50 7.00
C VAL A 147 -18.03 4.62 5.85
N PRO A 148 -19.02 3.73 6.06
CA PRO A 148 -19.62 2.97 4.99
C PRO A 148 -20.65 3.82 4.22
N LEU A 149 -21.02 3.38 3.02
CA LEU A 149 -22.19 3.91 2.34
C LEU A 149 -23.48 3.56 3.11
N PRO A 150 -24.51 4.43 3.09
CA PRO A 150 -25.80 4.13 3.70
C PRO A 150 -26.40 2.84 3.11
N ALA A 151 -26.72 1.87 3.97
CA ALA A 151 -27.19 0.54 3.55
C ALA A 151 -28.47 0.56 2.70
N ASN A 152 -29.35 1.56 2.93
CA ASN A 152 -30.65 1.67 2.27
C ASN A 152 -30.61 2.54 1.01
N LYS A 153 -29.41 2.83 0.47
CA LYS A 153 -29.25 3.65 -0.73
C LYS A 153 -28.46 2.90 -1.79
N HIS A 154 -29.04 2.84 -2.98
CA HIS A 154 -28.37 2.30 -4.15
C HIS A 154 -27.61 3.39 -4.89
N TYR A 155 -26.44 3.03 -5.40
CA TYR A 155 -25.58 3.90 -6.17
C TYR A 155 -25.24 3.22 -7.49
N ARG A 156 -25.18 3.99 -8.57
CA ARG A 156 -24.79 3.45 -9.87
C ARG A 156 -23.29 3.18 -9.86
N LEU A 157 -22.90 2.01 -10.38
CA LEU A 157 -21.50 1.69 -10.67
C LEU A 157 -21.11 2.33 -12.00
N ILE A 158 -19.85 2.75 -12.11
CA ILE A 158 -19.26 3.21 -13.37
C ILE A 158 -17.82 2.73 -13.46
N SER A 159 -17.41 2.25 -14.63
CA SER A 159 -15.99 1.92 -14.84
C SER A 159 -15.19 3.22 -14.95
N SER A 160 -13.98 3.23 -14.43
CA SER A 160 -13.13 4.43 -14.52
C SER A 160 -12.83 4.84 -15.96
N VAL A 161 -12.80 3.88 -16.90
CA VAL A 161 -12.65 4.13 -18.34
C VAL A 161 -13.89 4.83 -18.93
N GLU A 162 -15.10 4.46 -18.55
CA GLU A 162 -16.31 5.20 -18.95
C GLU A 162 -16.34 6.60 -18.31
N ALA A 163 -15.82 6.73 -17.08
CA ALA A 163 -15.68 8.00 -16.38
C ALA A 163 -14.46 8.84 -16.82
N LYS A 164 -13.71 8.43 -17.86
CA LYS A 164 -12.49 9.12 -18.33
C LYS A 164 -12.76 10.59 -18.69
N ALA A 165 -11.87 11.48 -18.24
CA ALA A 165 -11.79 12.88 -18.67
C ALA A 165 -11.34 12.98 -20.14
N GLU A 166 -11.65 14.07 -20.83
CA GLU A 166 -11.35 14.21 -22.26
C GLU A 166 -9.83 14.20 -22.53
N ASP A 167 -9.07 14.91 -21.70
CA ASP A 167 -7.62 15.08 -21.73
C ASP A 167 -6.82 13.90 -21.16
N ALA A 168 -7.48 12.95 -20.49
CA ALA A 168 -6.83 11.78 -19.92
C ALA A 168 -6.73 10.62 -20.91
N THR A 169 -5.65 9.84 -20.82
CA THR A 169 -5.53 8.56 -21.50
C THR A 169 -6.38 7.48 -20.83
N VAL A 170 -6.71 6.42 -21.57
CA VAL A 170 -7.43 5.24 -21.00
C VAL A 170 -6.63 4.63 -19.85
N ALA A 171 -5.31 4.52 -19.99
CA ALA A 171 -4.44 3.95 -18.97
C ALA A 171 -4.44 4.77 -17.67
N GLN A 172 -4.42 6.11 -17.76
CA GLN A 172 -4.53 6.98 -16.59
C GLN A 172 -5.88 6.82 -15.89
N ALA A 173 -6.98 6.83 -16.65
CA ALA A 173 -8.31 6.66 -16.10
C ALA A 173 -8.55 5.28 -15.50
N GLN A 174 -8.08 4.22 -16.15
CA GLN A 174 -8.15 2.86 -15.62
C GLN A 174 -7.53 2.78 -14.22
N LEU A 175 -6.43 3.50 -14.01
CA LEU A 175 -5.72 3.59 -12.74
C LEU A 175 -6.25 4.69 -11.81
N CYS A 176 -7.29 5.45 -12.19
CA CYS A 176 -7.83 6.56 -11.42
C CYS A 176 -6.72 7.51 -10.92
N MET A 177 -5.81 7.86 -11.83
CA MET A 177 -4.78 8.85 -11.54
C MET A 177 -5.41 10.21 -11.27
N GLU A 178 -4.68 11.07 -10.56
CA GLU A 178 -5.15 12.43 -10.33
C GLU A 178 -5.48 13.15 -11.66
N GLY A 179 -6.65 13.78 -11.69
CA GLY A 179 -7.16 14.49 -12.89
C GLY A 179 -7.73 13.60 -13.98
N SER A 180 -7.64 12.26 -13.90
CA SER A 180 -8.01 11.39 -15.03
C SER A 180 -9.52 11.12 -15.17
N LEU A 181 -10.34 11.55 -14.22
CA LEU A 181 -11.77 11.26 -14.14
C LEU A 181 -12.61 12.52 -14.40
N ASP A 182 -13.59 12.40 -15.29
CA ASP A 182 -14.58 13.44 -15.55
C ASP A 182 -15.53 13.59 -14.35
N LYS A 183 -15.59 14.81 -13.80
CA LYS A 183 -16.41 15.12 -12.63
C LYS A 183 -17.90 14.88 -12.88
N LYS A 184 -18.42 15.21 -14.06
CA LYS A 184 -19.85 15.03 -14.38
C LYS A 184 -20.20 13.54 -14.48
N LYS A 185 -19.28 12.73 -15.01
CA LYS A 185 -19.49 11.28 -15.13
C LYS A 185 -19.36 10.55 -13.80
N ALA A 186 -18.40 10.92 -12.95
CA ALA A 186 -18.13 10.25 -11.69
C ALA A 186 -19.06 10.67 -10.54
N ARG A 187 -19.61 11.90 -10.58
CA ARG A 187 -20.40 12.47 -9.48
C ARG A 187 -21.55 11.56 -9.04
N GLY A 188 -21.58 11.25 -7.74
CA GLY A 188 -22.66 10.47 -7.12
C GLY A 188 -22.60 8.96 -7.40
N LYS A 189 -21.55 8.47 -8.06
CA LYS A 189 -21.38 7.06 -8.44
C LYS A 189 -20.27 6.37 -7.66
N ILE A 190 -20.32 5.05 -7.63
CA ILE A 190 -19.23 4.21 -7.18
C ILE A 190 -18.35 3.93 -8.40
N VAL A 191 -17.09 4.35 -8.34
CA VAL A 191 -16.14 4.20 -9.46
C VAL A 191 -15.33 2.92 -9.27
N VAL A 192 -15.24 2.10 -10.33
CA VAL A 192 -14.41 0.90 -10.37
C VAL A 192 -13.08 1.24 -11.01
N CYS A 193 -12.00 1.16 -10.24
CA CYS A 193 -10.62 1.45 -10.65
C CYS A 193 -9.77 0.19 -10.59
N MET A 194 -8.69 0.13 -11.38
CA MET A 194 -7.72 -0.97 -11.32
C MET A 194 -6.52 -0.61 -10.44
N ARG A 195 -6.00 -1.60 -9.73
CA ARG A 195 -4.72 -1.53 -9.04
C ARG A 195 -3.58 -1.35 -10.04
N GLY A 196 -2.51 -0.68 -9.61
CA GLY A 196 -1.25 -0.54 -10.36
C GLY A 196 -0.70 0.88 -10.34
N LYS A 197 0.60 0.98 -10.67
CA LYS A 197 1.47 2.18 -10.77
C LYS A 197 1.44 3.18 -9.60
N ASN A 198 0.30 3.82 -9.35
CA ASN A 198 0.13 4.82 -8.31
C ASN A 198 -0.48 4.22 -7.02
N ALA A 199 -0.39 4.96 -5.92
CA ALA A 199 -0.77 4.46 -4.61
C ALA A 199 -2.28 4.13 -4.54
N ARG A 200 -2.64 3.05 -3.84
CA ARG A 200 -4.06 2.62 -3.74
C ARG A 200 -4.94 3.71 -3.13
N VAL A 201 -4.44 4.38 -2.07
CA VAL A 201 -5.14 5.48 -1.40
C VAL A 201 -5.31 6.72 -2.30
N GLU A 202 -4.32 7.03 -3.15
CA GLU A 202 -4.37 8.14 -4.11
C GLU A 202 -5.54 7.98 -5.08
N LYS A 203 -5.83 6.76 -5.53
CA LYS A 203 -6.99 6.46 -6.38
C LYS A 203 -8.31 6.81 -5.68
N GLY A 204 -8.40 6.55 -4.37
CA GLY A 204 -9.55 6.93 -3.56
C GLY A 204 -9.73 8.46 -3.49
N GLU A 205 -8.62 9.19 -3.35
CA GLU A 205 -8.64 10.65 -3.38
C GLU A 205 -9.04 11.20 -4.75
N ALA A 206 -8.53 10.64 -5.84
CA ALA A 206 -8.90 11.05 -7.19
C ALA A 206 -10.41 10.86 -7.45
N VAL A 207 -10.96 9.71 -7.04
CA VAL A 207 -12.41 9.45 -7.12
C VAL A 207 -13.19 10.45 -6.26
N HIS A 208 -12.74 10.72 -5.03
CA HIS A 208 -13.37 11.71 -4.15
C HIS A 208 -13.39 13.11 -4.77
N ARG A 209 -12.25 13.57 -5.30
CA ARG A 209 -12.11 14.88 -5.98
C ARG A 209 -12.96 14.97 -7.25
N ALA A 210 -13.23 13.84 -7.91
CA ALA A 210 -14.15 13.76 -9.04
C ALA A 210 -15.65 13.74 -8.63
N GLY A 211 -15.95 13.74 -7.33
CA GLY A 211 -17.32 13.70 -6.79
C GLY A 211 -17.91 12.30 -6.68
N GLY A 212 -17.09 11.26 -6.87
CA GLY A 212 -17.49 9.87 -6.61
C GLY A 212 -17.79 9.66 -5.14
N VAL A 213 -18.75 8.78 -4.85
CA VAL A 213 -19.19 8.48 -3.48
C VAL A 213 -18.58 7.21 -2.92
N GLY A 214 -17.96 6.39 -3.77
CA GLY A 214 -17.30 5.16 -3.37
C GLY A 214 -16.28 4.68 -4.40
N LEU A 215 -15.35 3.85 -3.95
CA LEU A 215 -14.34 3.21 -4.79
C LEU A 215 -14.48 1.68 -4.69
N VAL A 216 -14.45 1.01 -5.83
CA VAL A 216 -14.08 -0.40 -5.89
C VAL A 216 -12.72 -0.48 -6.55
N LEU A 217 -11.72 -0.91 -5.80
CA LEU A 217 -10.38 -1.16 -6.34
C LEU A 217 -10.29 -2.63 -6.71
N ALA A 218 -10.13 -2.94 -7.99
CA ALA A 218 -9.95 -4.30 -8.48
C ALA A 218 -8.48 -4.58 -8.78
N ASN A 219 -7.98 -5.75 -8.38
CA ASN A 219 -6.66 -6.21 -8.80
C ASN A 219 -6.59 -6.45 -10.31
N ASP A 220 -5.40 -6.28 -10.87
CA ASP A 220 -5.05 -6.81 -12.18
C ASP A 220 -4.64 -8.29 -12.08
N GLU A 221 -4.41 -8.93 -13.22
CA GLU A 221 -4.03 -10.34 -13.28
C GLU A 221 -2.73 -10.62 -12.52
N ALA A 222 -1.76 -9.71 -12.59
CA ALA A 222 -0.47 -9.84 -11.92
C ALA A 222 -0.58 -9.82 -10.38
N THR A 223 -1.51 -9.04 -9.83
CA THR A 223 -1.72 -8.93 -8.37
C THR A 223 -2.77 -9.91 -7.81
N GLY A 224 -3.56 -10.54 -8.69
CA GLY A 224 -4.37 -11.72 -8.38
C GLY A 224 -5.25 -11.56 -7.14
N ASN A 225 -4.97 -12.36 -6.11
CA ASN A 225 -5.76 -12.43 -4.87
C ASN A 225 -5.21 -11.57 -3.72
N GLU A 226 -4.14 -10.81 -3.94
CA GLU A 226 -3.54 -9.98 -2.89
C GLU A 226 -4.48 -8.81 -2.53
N MET A 227 -5.05 -8.84 -1.33
CA MET A 227 -5.91 -7.78 -0.81
C MET A 227 -5.23 -7.05 0.33
N ILE A 228 -5.23 -5.72 0.27
CA ILE A 228 -4.69 -4.86 1.32
C ILE A 228 -5.80 -3.91 1.77
N ALA A 229 -6.12 -3.95 3.06
CA ALA A 229 -7.10 -3.05 3.65
C ALA A 229 -6.47 -1.67 3.86
N ASP A 230 -6.70 -0.74 2.93
CA ASP A 230 -6.25 0.65 3.07
C ASP A 230 -7.35 1.55 3.67
N ALA A 231 -6.93 2.61 4.36
CA ALA A 231 -7.82 3.64 4.87
C ALA A 231 -8.07 4.71 3.80
N HIS A 232 -9.04 4.47 2.92
CA HIS A 232 -9.41 5.44 1.89
C HIS A 232 -10.21 6.61 2.48
N VAL A 233 -10.08 7.79 1.84
CA VAL A 233 -10.81 9.03 2.21
C VAL A 233 -12.33 8.96 1.95
N LEU A 234 -12.79 7.93 1.24
CA LEU A 234 -14.19 7.65 0.95
C LEU A 234 -14.48 6.16 1.19
N PRO A 235 -15.76 5.73 1.24
CA PRO A 235 -16.10 4.31 1.33
C PRO A 235 -15.48 3.53 0.17
N ALA A 236 -14.60 2.59 0.47
CA ALA A 236 -13.91 1.80 -0.53
C ALA A 236 -13.94 0.32 -0.22
N THR A 237 -13.71 -0.51 -1.24
CA THR A 237 -13.41 -1.94 -1.06
C THR A 237 -12.40 -2.39 -2.11
N HIS A 238 -11.38 -3.12 -1.66
CA HIS A 238 -10.37 -3.75 -2.51
C HIS A 238 -10.76 -5.22 -2.75
N ILE A 239 -10.91 -5.61 -4.01
CA ILE A 239 -11.36 -6.94 -4.44
C ILE A 239 -10.29 -7.64 -5.29
N THR A 240 -10.40 -8.97 -5.33
CA THR A 240 -9.51 -9.84 -6.13
C THR A 240 -9.71 -9.64 -7.63
N TYR A 241 -8.77 -10.14 -8.44
CA TYR A 241 -8.88 -10.11 -9.90
C TYR A 241 -10.13 -10.86 -10.40
N SER A 242 -10.39 -12.05 -9.88
CA SER A 242 -11.53 -12.88 -10.29
C SER A 242 -12.87 -12.21 -9.94
N ASP A 243 -12.97 -11.58 -8.76
CA ASP A 243 -14.14 -10.78 -8.39
C ASP A 243 -14.28 -9.52 -9.26
N GLY A 244 -13.17 -8.89 -9.64
CA GLY A 244 -13.13 -7.78 -10.58
C GLY A 244 -13.70 -8.15 -11.96
N VAL A 245 -13.29 -9.29 -12.51
CA VAL A 245 -13.83 -9.83 -13.77
C VAL A 245 -15.34 -10.08 -13.64
N ALA A 246 -15.77 -10.71 -12.54
CA ALA A 246 -17.18 -10.97 -12.29
C ALA A 246 -18.01 -9.68 -12.14
N LEU A 247 -17.44 -8.64 -11.51
CA LEU A 247 -18.07 -7.32 -11.38
C LEU A 247 -18.22 -6.62 -12.73
N LEU A 248 -17.19 -6.65 -13.57
CA LEU A 248 -17.25 -6.06 -14.91
C LEU A 248 -18.31 -6.76 -15.80
N ALA A 249 -18.40 -8.09 -15.71
CA ALA A 249 -19.45 -8.85 -16.40
C ALA A 249 -20.86 -8.45 -15.93
N TYR A 250 -21.06 -8.27 -14.62
CA TYR A 250 -22.31 -7.74 -14.07
C TYR A 250 -22.62 -6.35 -14.63
N MET A 251 -21.66 -5.41 -14.60
CA MET A 251 -21.86 -4.05 -15.09
C MET A 251 -22.23 -3.99 -16.58
N ASN A 252 -21.68 -4.88 -17.40
CA ASN A 252 -21.98 -4.95 -18.83
C ASN A 252 -23.35 -5.59 -19.13
N SER A 253 -23.90 -6.40 -18.22
CA SER A 253 -25.19 -7.08 -18.43
C SER A 253 -26.41 -6.29 -17.92
N THR A 254 -26.20 -5.29 -17.06
CA THR A 254 -27.29 -4.55 -16.39
C THR A 254 -27.29 -3.05 -16.68
N ARG A 255 -27.05 -2.65 -17.94
CA ARG A 255 -26.96 -1.23 -18.33
C ARG A 255 -28.20 -0.41 -18.03
#